data_AF-A0A1B8F2X1-F1
#
_entry.id   AF-A0A1B8F2X1-F1
#
_cell.length_a   1.000
_cell.length_b   1.000
_cell.length_c   1.000
_cell.angle_alpha   90.00
_cell.angle_beta   90.00
_cell.angle_gamma   90.00
#
_symmetry.space_group_name_H-M   'P 1'
#
loop_
_entity.id
_entity.type
_entity.pdbx_description
1 polymer ?
#
loop_
_entity_poly.entity_id
_entity_poly.type
_entity_poly.pdbx_seq_one_letter_code
_entity_poly.pdbx_strand_id
1 'polypeptide(L)'
;MATDHEEGLLSIIEGIRSSDKKDCGYLIHTSNISTLIDQDFALGELDNKVLDDVADFVKIKEILSKNPRGSETMILNAAAKNTKNGRPVKSAILCPPAVYGFGRGPISKRGGKLTALMRAIILYKSAFSVENGRNHWSVVDIHNLAKAYLFLVDKALGRIGVEDKYWDSKGYYVVETEELCWGAFARSIGERVQNRFFIDELAIVKKLTANEVDAIYAGGSTYWGTNARCMGSRLRQLGWKPYRGCLEKYVNQRLGFEIEDLYGITIEEQELEAEERRPRVSPDSSPVLQANLGNVMNEDIPYTRLSIERYDLTPDAMSTDEEASMQLRREETREETEETREATQETREATQETREATEETREETEGTGEENEENEAGGRKEGDGGEK
;
A
#
# COMPACT_ATOMS: atom_id res chain seq x y z
N MET A 1 -5.10 0.58 20.20
CA MET A 1 -5.11 -0.56 19.24
C MET A 1 -4.93 -1.84 20.03
N ALA A 2 -5.68 -2.90 19.71
CA ALA A 2 -5.74 -4.15 20.47
C ALA A 2 -4.53 -5.09 20.30
N THR A 3 -3.51 -4.70 19.54
CA THR A 3 -2.33 -5.52 19.22
C THR A 3 -1.31 -5.61 20.35
N ASP A 4 -1.35 -4.66 21.28
CA ASP A 4 -0.29 -4.44 22.27
C ASP A 4 -0.82 -4.44 23.72
N HIS A 5 -2.01 -5.03 23.93
CA HIS A 5 -2.65 -5.11 25.25
C HIS A 5 -2.11 -6.33 26.02
N GLU A 6 -1.06 -6.12 26.81
CA GLU A 6 -0.34 -7.17 27.53
C GLU A 6 -1.26 -8.06 28.39
N GLU A 7 -2.19 -7.45 29.13
CA GLU A 7 -3.12 -8.18 29.99
C GLU A 7 -4.08 -9.07 29.19
N GLY A 8 -4.39 -8.65 27.95
CA GLY A 8 -5.27 -9.41 27.05
C GLY A 8 -4.55 -10.63 26.52
N LEU A 9 -3.29 -10.46 26.16
CA LEU A 9 -2.41 -11.55 25.74
C LEU A 9 -2.13 -12.54 26.88
N LEU A 10 -1.90 -12.06 28.10
CA LEU A 10 -1.80 -12.88 29.31
C LEU A 10 -3.07 -13.70 29.52
N SER A 11 -4.24 -13.05 29.40
CA SER A 11 -5.53 -13.72 29.56
C SER A 11 -5.75 -14.84 28.54
N ILE A 12 -5.32 -14.66 27.29
CA ILE A 12 -5.37 -15.70 26.25
C ILE A 12 -4.45 -16.87 26.62
N ILE A 13 -3.22 -16.58 27.05
CA ILE A 13 -2.23 -17.61 27.43
C ILE A 13 -2.71 -18.42 28.64
N GLU A 14 -3.21 -17.76 29.69
CA GLU A 14 -3.74 -18.44 30.87
C GLU A 14 -5.06 -19.16 30.59
N GLY A 15 -5.90 -18.62 29.71
CA GLY A 15 -7.10 -19.29 29.21
C GLY A 15 -6.78 -20.61 28.49
N ILE A 16 -5.68 -20.65 27.71
CA ILE A 16 -5.21 -21.92 27.12
C ILE A 16 -4.74 -22.88 28.21
N ARG A 17 -3.93 -22.41 29.16
CA ARG A 17 -3.32 -23.24 30.22
C ARG A 17 -4.32 -23.85 31.19
N SER A 18 -5.39 -23.11 31.49
CA SER A 18 -6.45 -23.53 32.41
C SER A 18 -7.43 -24.55 31.81
N SER A 19 -7.30 -24.88 30.52
CA SER A 19 -8.16 -25.87 29.87
C SER A 19 -7.84 -27.29 30.33
N ASP A 20 -8.87 -28.09 30.64
CA ASP A 20 -8.75 -29.51 31.01
C ASP A 20 -8.38 -30.45 29.85
N LYS A 21 -8.19 -29.91 28.63
CA LYS A 21 -7.80 -30.73 27.47
C LYS A 21 -6.36 -31.23 27.62
N LYS A 22 -6.13 -32.49 27.25
CA LYS A 22 -4.83 -33.17 27.37
C LYS A 22 -3.88 -32.93 26.18
N ASP A 23 -4.32 -32.21 25.15
CA ASP A 23 -3.51 -31.80 24.00
C ASP A 23 -2.76 -30.48 24.30
N CYS A 24 -2.13 -29.86 23.30
CA CYS A 24 -1.60 -28.49 23.43
C CYS A 24 -2.56 -27.47 22.81
N GLY A 25 -2.52 -26.23 23.30
CA GLY A 25 -3.17 -25.10 22.64
C GLY A 25 -2.17 -24.28 21.82
N TYR A 26 -2.57 -23.86 20.63
CA TYR A 26 -1.73 -23.04 19.75
C TYR A 26 -2.14 -21.57 19.82
N LEU A 27 -1.14 -20.71 19.96
CA LEU A 27 -1.28 -19.26 19.87
C LEU A 27 -0.52 -18.75 18.65
N ILE A 28 -1.26 -18.35 17.62
CA ILE A 28 -0.69 -17.66 16.45
C ILE A 28 -0.95 -16.18 16.61
N HIS A 29 0.12 -15.39 16.67
CA HIS A 29 0.06 -13.95 16.89
C HIS A 29 0.60 -13.18 15.68
N THR A 30 0.07 -11.98 15.48
CA THR A 30 0.49 -11.07 14.41
C THR A 30 1.33 -9.96 15.00
N SER A 31 2.62 -9.94 14.69
CA SER A 31 3.52 -8.82 14.97
C SER A 31 3.52 -7.85 13.77
N ASN A 32 4.49 -6.94 13.70
CA ASN A 32 4.70 -6.04 12.58
C ASN A 32 6.18 -5.77 12.37
N ILE A 33 6.55 -5.58 11.10
CA ILE A 33 7.94 -5.26 10.70
C ILE A 33 8.43 -3.93 11.25
N SER A 34 7.53 -3.05 11.72
CA SER A 34 7.93 -1.80 12.36
C SER A 34 8.76 -2.00 13.63
N THR A 35 8.71 -3.18 14.25
CA THR A 35 9.64 -3.56 15.32
C THR A 35 11.07 -3.80 14.85
N LEU A 36 11.26 -4.06 13.56
CA LEU A 36 12.54 -4.40 12.93
C LEU A 36 13.04 -3.31 11.97
N ILE A 37 12.46 -2.11 12.00
CA ILE A 37 12.95 -0.96 11.24
C ILE A 37 14.38 -0.62 11.70
N ASP A 38 15.29 -0.44 10.75
CA ASP A 38 16.61 0.12 11.04
C ASP A 38 16.47 1.63 11.25
N GLN A 39 16.69 2.08 12.48
CA GLN A 39 16.68 3.49 12.89
C GLN A 39 18.08 4.11 12.90
N ASP A 40 19.14 3.29 12.78
CA ASP A 40 20.54 3.74 12.84
C ASP A 40 21.07 4.16 11.46
N PHE A 41 20.30 3.88 10.40
CA PHE A 41 20.67 4.21 9.03
C PHE A 41 20.04 5.52 8.55
N ALA A 42 20.76 6.27 7.71
CA ALA A 42 20.27 7.54 7.17
C ALA A 42 18.99 7.34 6.34
N LEU A 43 18.04 8.27 6.47
CA LEU A 43 16.79 8.23 5.71
C LEU A 43 17.06 8.32 4.21
N GLY A 44 16.28 7.57 3.43
CA GLY A 44 16.41 7.52 1.97
C GLY A 44 17.66 6.80 1.49
N GLU A 45 18.44 6.20 2.38
CA GLU A 45 19.64 5.44 2.01
C GLU A 45 19.40 3.93 2.07
N LEU A 46 20.12 3.18 1.21
CA LEU A 46 20.03 1.72 1.19
C LEU A 46 20.91 1.10 2.27
N ASP A 47 20.31 0.42 3.24
CA ASP A 47 21.06 -0.54 4.06
C ASP A 47 21.16 -1.89 3.33
N ASN A 48 22.39 -2.39 3.19
CA ASN A 48 22.66 -3.69 2.57
C ASN A 48 22.37 -4.87 3.50
N LYS A 49 22.10 -4.63 4.80
CA LYS A 49 21.74 -5.69 5.73
C LYS A 49 20.31 -6.17 5.48
N VAL A 50 20.14 -7.48 5.53
CA VAL A 50 18.85 -8.17 5.48
C VAL A 50 18.77 -9.06 6.72
N LEU A 51 17.72 -8.93 7.53
CA LEU A 51 17.52 -9.74 8.73
C LEU A 51 16.78 -11.05 8.39
N ASP A 52 17.47 -12.18 8.54
CA ASP A 52 16.87 -13.50 8.33
C ASP A 52 16.27 -14.07 9.64
N ASP A 53 15.02 -14.55 9.57
CA ASP A 53 14.28 -15.09 10.73
C ASP A 53 14.80 -16.43 11.30
N VAL A 54 15.82 -17.00 10.65
CA VAL A 54 16.60 -18.17 11.09
C VAL A 54 18.04 -17.77 11.42
N ALA A 55 18.78 -17.19 10.47
CA ALA A 55 20.21 -16.92 10.63
C ALA A 55 20.48 -15.80 11.64
N ASP A 56 19.64 -14.76 11.66
CA ASP A 56 19.79 -13.59 12.54
C ASP A 56 18.84 -13.65 13.74
N PHE A 57 18.25 -14.81 14.03
CA PHE A 57 17.21 -14.93 15.04
C PHE A 57 17.64 -14.47 16.45
N VAL A 58 18.92 -14.62 16.81
CA VAL A 58 19.45 -14.09 18.07
C VAL A 58 19.38 -12.57 18.12
N LYS A 59 19.79 -11.90 17.03
CA LYS A 59 19.73 -10.45 16.89
C LYS A 59 18.27 -9.96 16.87
N ILE A 60 17.38 -10.66 16.17
CA ILE A 60 15.94 -10.36 16.17
C ILE A 60 15.39 -10.38 17.61
N LYS A 61 15.70 -11.42 18.40
CA LYS A 61 15.28 -11.47 19.80
C LYS A 61 15.83 -10.31 20.64
N GLU A 62 17.06 -9.88 20.39
CA GLU A 62 17.63 -8.72 21.07
C GLU A 62 16.84 -7.45 20.74
N ILE A 63 16.51 -7.22 19.46
CA ILE A 63 15.67 -6.09 19.02
C ILE A 63 14.30 -6.16 19.69
N LEU A 64 13.64 -7.32 19.65
CA LEU A 64 12.32 -7.54 20.26
C LEU A 64 12.33 -7.35 21.78
N SER A 65 13.44 -7.64 22.46
CA SER A 65 13.59 -7.41 23.91
C SER A 65 13.65 -5.93 24.29
N LYS A 66 14.05 -5.07 23.34
CA LYS A 66 14.10 -3.62 23.50
C LYS A 66 12.79 -2.93 23.10
N ASN A 67 11.88 -3.64 22.43
CA ASN A 67 10.56 -3.11 22.09
C ASN A 67 9.77 -2.86 23.38
N PRO A 68 9.39 -1.61 23.71
CA PRO A 68 8.67 -1.28 24.94
C PRO A 68 7.35 -2.04 25.10
N ARG A 69 6.77 -2.51 23.99
CA ARG A 69 5.52 -3.27 23.98
C ARG A 69 5.67 -4.69 24.52
N GLY A 70 6.86 -5.30 24.41
CA GLY A 70 7.20 -6.61 24.98
C GLY A 70 6.39 -7.84 24.52
N SER A 71 5.33 -7.68 23.71
CA SER A 71 4.36 -8.74 23.37
C SER A 71 5.02 -9.92 22.66
N GLU A 72 5.92 -9.68 21.70
CA GLU A 72 6.62 -10.76 21.01
C GLU A 72 7.50 -11.57 21.97
N THR A 73 8.27 -10.88 22.81
CA THR A 73 9.12 -11.52 23.84
C THR A 73 8.28 -12.33 24.81
N MET A 74 7.14 -11.81 25.23
CA MET A 74 6.19 -12.48 26.10
C MET A 74 5.65 -13.78 25.47
N ILE A 75 5.26 -13.75 24.19
CA ILE A 75 4.72 -14.91 23.45
C ILE A 75 5.79 -15.97 23.19
N LEU A 76 6.99 -15.56 22.77
CA LEU A 76 8.12 -16.48 22.56
C LEU A 76 8.50 -17.22 23.85
N ASN A 77 8.36 -16.54 25.00
CA ASN A 77 8.63 -17.10 26.32
C ASN A 77 7.45 -17.87 26.93
N ALA A 78 6.25 -17.82 26.35
CA ALA A 78 5.07 -18.47 26.92
C ALA A 78 5.26 -19.99 27.04
N ALA A 79 5.82 -20.63 26.02
CA ALA A 79 6.06 -22.07 26.01
C ALA A 79 7.13 -22.52 27.03
N ALA A 80 8.14 -21.69 27.30
CA ALA A 80 9.16 -21.96 28.32
C ALA A 80 8.56 -22.01 29.74
N LYS A 81 7.37 -21.43 29.93
CA LYS A 81 6.62 -21.43 31.19
C LYS A 81 5.51 -22.49 31.24
N ASN A 82 5.48 -23.44 30.31
CA ASN A 82 4.55 -24.58 30.38
C ASN A 82 4.81 -25.42 31.63
N THR A 83 3.75 -25.73 32.38
CA THR A 83 3.83 -26.54 33.61
C THR A 83 3.33 -27.96 33.35
N LYS A 84 3.70 -28.92 34.19
CA LYS A 84 3.24 -30.32 34.07
C LYS A 84 1.73 -30.49 34.29
N ASN A 85 1.10 -29.54 34.99
CA ASN A 85 -0.29 -29.62 35.42
C ASN A 85 -1.23 -28.76 34.56
N GLY A 86 -0.70 -27.94 33.66
CA GLY A 86 -1.48 -27.10 32.76
C GLY A 86 -1.40 -27.59 31.32
N ARG A 87 -2.40 -27.22 30.51
CA ARG A 87 -2.37 -27.49 29.07
C ARG A 87 -1.19 -26.73 28.43
N PRO A 88 -0.29 -27.40 27.70
CA PRO A 88 0.85 -26.71 27.08
C PRO A 88 0.41 -25.68 26.04
N VAL A 89 1.03 -24.50 26.07
CA VAL A 89 0.91 -23.47 25.03
C VAL A 89 2.05 -23.66 24.03
N LYS A 90 1.71 -23.73 22.74
CA LYS A 90 2.65 -23.62 21.62
C LYS A 90 2.43 -22.30 20.89
N SER A 91 3.49 -21.55 20.61
CA SER A 91 3.36 -20.21 20.01
C SER A 91 4.07 -20.03 18.68
N ALA A 92 3.46 -19.23 17.80
CA ALA A 92 4.06 -18.74 16.57
C ALA A 92 3.69 -17.26 16.37
N ILE A 93 4.65 -16.46 15.96
CA ILE A 93 4.52 -15.04 15.65
C ILE A 93 4.77 -14.88 14.16
N LEU A 94 3.77 -14.42 13.42
CA LEU A 94 3.95 -13.96 12.05
C LEU A 94 4.26 -12.47 12.07
N CYS A 95 5.36 -12.08 11.45
CA CYS A 95 5.77 -10.72 11.22
C CYS A 95 5.56 -10.38 9.72
N PRO A 96 4.38 -9.85 9.35
CA PRO A 96 4.18 -9.30 8.02
C PRO A 96 5.05 -8.04 7.82
N PRO A 97 5.69 -7.90 6.66
CA PRO A 97 6.35 -6.69 6.22
C PRO A 97 5.32 -5.68 5.67
N ALA A 98 5.67 -4.86 4.67
CA ALA A 98 4.66 -4.02 4.05
C ALA A 98 3.64 -4.87 3.27
N VAL A 99 2.36 -4.78 3.63
CA VAL A 99 1.30 -5.57 3.02
C VAL A 99 0.58 -4.77 1.93
N TYR A 100 0.38 -5.37 0.76
CA TYR A 100 -0.41 -4.82 -0.33
C TYR A 100 -1.51 -5.79 -0.79
N GLY A 101 -2.47 -5.30 -1.56
CA GLY A 101 -3.61 -6.10 -2.05
C GLY A 101 -4.95 -5.70 -1.44
N PHE A 102 -6.02 -6.15 -2.10
CA PHE A 102 -7.39 -5.84 -1.69
C PHE A 102 -7.87 -6.79 -0.59
N GLY A 103 -8.16 -6.21 0.58
CA GLY A 103 -8.78 -6.92 1.69
C GLY A 103 -10.15 -7.47 1.33
N ARG A 104 -10.45 -8.69 1.82
CA ARG A 104 -11.78 -9.30 1.75
C ARG A 104 -12.54 -9.24 3.07
N GLY A 105 -11.90 -8.71 4.12
CA GLY A 105 -12.49 -8.59 5.45
C GLY A 105 -13.58 -7.51 5.53
N PRO A 106 -14.36 -7.49 6.63
CA PRO A 106 -15.51 -6.59 6.80
C PRO A 106 -15.14 -5.15 7.19
N ILE A 107 -13.86 -4.88 7.51
CA ILE A 107 -13.39 -3.58 7.99
C ILE A 107 -12.76 -2.81 6.81
N SER A 108 -11.54 -2.30 6.97
CA SER A 108 -10.86 -1.55 5.93
C SER A 108 -10.31 -2.49 4.85
N LYS A 109 -10.61 -2.13 3.60
CA LYS A 109 -10.08 -2.78 2.38
C LYS A 109 -9.12 -1.87 1.60
N ARG A 110 -8.85 -0.66 2.12
CA ARG A 110 -8.12 0.41 1.43
C ARG A 110 -6.63 0.13 1.25
N GLY A 111 -6.04 -0.66 2.15
CA GLY A 111 -4.62 -0.97 2.15
C GLY A 111 -3.81 -0.10 3.13
N GLY A 112 -2.51 -0.41 3.25
CA GLY A 112 -1.62 0.15 4.25
C GLY A 112 -0.78 1.32 3.75
N LYS A 113 0.51 1.32 4.11
CA LYS A 113 1.43 2.43 3.86
C LYS A 113 1.82 2.64 2.39
N LEU A 114 1.67 1.61 1.55
CA LEU A 114 1.81 1.76 0.09
C LEU A 114 0.64 2.58 -0.48
N THR A 115 -0.60 2.30 -0.08
CA THR A 115 -1.76 3.11 -0.51
C THR A 115 -1.68 4.53 0.03
N ALA A 116 -1.23 4.69 1.28
CA ALA A 116 -1.03 6.02 1.86
C ALA A 116 -0.06 6.87 1.03
N LEU A 117 1.03 6.28 0.53
CA LEU A 117 1.97 6.97 -0.35
C LEU A 117 1.33 7.33 -1.70
N MET A 118 0.56 6.43 -2.31
CA MET A 118 -0.18 6.73 -3.54
C MET A 118 -1.07 7.96 -3.37
N ARG A 119 -1.87 7.98 -2.30
CA ARG A 119 -2.76 9.11 -1.98
C ARG A 119 -1.97 10.39 -1.71
N ALA A 120 -0.87 10.29 -0.97
CA ALA A 120 -0.02 11.43 -0.68
C ALA A 120 0.57 12.03 -1.97
N ILE A 121 1.02 11.21 -2.91
CA ILE A 121 1.53 11.67 -4.21
C ILE A 121 0.44 12.35 -5.04
N ILE A 122 -0.78 11.80 -5.07
CA ILE A 122 -1.91 12.41 -5.77
C ILE A 122 -2.23 13.79 -5.17
N LEU A 123 -2.37 13.86 -3.84
CA LEU A 123 -2.70 15.12 -3.14
C LEU A 123 -1.59 16.17 -3.23
N TYR A 124 -0.33 15.73 -3.18
CA TYR A 124 0.84 16.59 -3.35
C TYR A 124 1.08 16.99 -4.81
N LYS A 125 0.36 16.36 -5.77
CA LYS A 125 0.41 16.61 -7.21
C LYS A 125 1.80 16.41 -7.83
N SER A 126 2.65 15.61 -7.19
CA SER A 126 4.01 15.32 -7.64
C SER A 126 4.50 14.05 -6.98
N ALA A 127 5.24 13.22 -7.70
CA ALA A 127 5.99 12.14 -7.06
C ALA A 127 7.05 12.74 -6.13
N PHE A 128 7.31 12.06 -5.01
CA PHE A 128 8.36 12.44 -4.08
C PHE A 128 9.00 11.23 -3.39
N SER A 129 10.23 11.41 -2.92
CA SER A 129 10.94 10.47 -2.06
C SER A 129 11.36 11.14 -0.76
N VAL A 130 11.49 10.36 0.31
CA VAL A 130 12.20 10.80 1.52
C VAL A 130 13.69 10.76 1.21
N GLU A 131 14.35 11.91 1.30
CA GLU A 131 15.74 12.08 0.95
C GLU A 131 16.07 11.43 -0.41
N ASN A 132 17.11 10.59 -0.48
CA ASN A 132 17.56 9.97 -1.73
C ASN A 132 16.66 8.80 -2.21
N GLY A 133 15.68 8.36 -1.42
CA GLY A 133 14.70 7.34 -1.82
C GLY A 133 15.27 5.96 -2.19
N ARG A 134 16.51 5.65 -1.78
CA ARG A 134 17.19 4.37 -2.04
C ARG A 134 16.88 3.30 -1.01
N ASN A 135 16.13 3.63 0.04
CA ASN A 135 15.75 2.73 1.12
C ASN A 135 14.75 1.66 0.66
N HIS A 136 14.82 0.48 1.28
CA HIS A 136 14.06 -0.70 0.88
C HIS A 136 13.28 -1.32 2.04
N TRP A 137 12.09 -1.81 1.73
CA TRP A 137 11.27 -2.61 2.61
C TRP A 137 10.96 -3.95 1.94
N SER A 138 10.98 -5.04 2.72
CA SER A 138 10.32 -6.28 2.28
C SER A 138 8.81 -6.01 2.13
N VAL A 139 8.15 -6.73 1.24
CA VAL A 139 6.70 -6.63 1.04
C VAL A 139 6.07 -8.01 0.80
N VAL A 140 4.76 -8.08 0.97
CA VAL A 140 3.95 -9.27 0.73
C VAL A 140 2.55 -8.90 0.25
N ASP A 141 2.00 -9.65 -0.70
CA ASP A 141 0.57 -9.51 -0.99
C ASP A 141 -0.28 -10.19 0.08
N ILE A 142 -1.46 -9.63 0.32
CA ILE A 142 -2.38 -10.06 1.37
C ILE A 142 -2.81 -11.53 1.22
N HIS A 143 -2.83 -12.07 0.00
CA HIS A 143 -3.20 -13.47 -0.23
C HIS A 143 -2.07 -14.43 0.14
N ASN A 144 -0.80 -14.11 -0.16
CA ASN A 144 0.33 -14.88 0.36
C ASN A 144 0.40 -14.81 1.89
N LEU A 145 0.15 -13.65 2.47
CA LEU A 145 0.06 -13.51 3.93
C LEU A 145 -1.03 -14.43 4.50
N ALA A 146 -2.24 -14.40 3.94
CA ALA A 146 -3.33 -15.28 4.36
C ALA A 146 -2.98 -16.77 4.22
N LYS A 147 -2.30 -17.16 3.11
CA LYS A 147 -1.80 -18.53 2.92
C LYS A 147 -0.75 -18.93 3.95
N ALA A 148 0.09 -18.00 4.42
CA ALA A 148 1.05 -18.28 5.49
C ALA A 148 0.35 -18.56 6.83
N TYR A 149 -0.70 -17.80 7.18
CA TYR A 149 -1.54 -18.13 8.35
C TYR A 149 -2.17 -19.50 8.23
N LEU A 150 -2.84 -19.77 7.10
CA LEU A 150 -3.49 -21.07 6.86
C LEU A 150 -2.48 -22.21 6.95
N PHE A 151 -1.30 -22.02 6.35
CA PHE A 151 -0.22 -23.01 6.40
C PHE A 151 0.21 -23.34 7.84
N LEU A 152 0.39 -22.33 8.70
CA LEU A 152 0.75 -22.56 10.10
C LEU A 152 -0.40 -23.18 10.91
N VAL A 153 -1.66 -22.85 10.60
CA VAL A 153 -2.84 -23.48 11.20
C VAL A 153 -2.92 -24.96 10.81
N ASP A 154 -2.78 -25.29 9.53
CA ASP A 154 -2.78 -26.67 9.03
C ASP A 154 -1.65 -27.49 9.67
N LYS A 155 -0.49 -26.87 9.84
CA LYS A 155 0.65 -27.45 10.54
C LYS A 155 0.37 -27.70 12.03
N ALA A 156 -0.29 -26.76 12.70
CA ALA A 156 -0.68 -26.90 14.11
C ALA A 156 -1.74 -28.00 14.32
N LEU A 157 -2.70 -28.13 13.40
CA LEU A 157 -3.81 -29.08 13.48
C LEU A 157 -3.49 -30.46 12.85
N GLY A 158 -2.36 -30.58 12.15
CA GLY A 158 -1.95 -31.80 11.45
C GLY A 158 -1.63 -32.97 12.39
N ARG A 159 -1.86 -34.20 11.92
CA ARG A 159 -1.69 -35.45 12.70
C ARG A 159 -0.29 -35.70 13.23
N ILE A 160 0.73 -35.24 12.51
CA ILE A 160 2.15 -35.40 12.86
C ILE A 160 2.61 -34.26 13.80
N GLY A 161 1.80 -33.19 13.92
CA GLY A 161 2.24 -31.93 14.50
C GLY A 161 3.40 -31.32 13.71
N VAL A 162 4.06 -30.33 14.32
CA VAL A 162 5.32 -29.79 13.83
C VAL A 162 6.38 -29.99 14.89
N GLU A 163 7.60 -30.28 14.45
CA GLU A 163 8.77 -30.33 15.32
C GLU A 163 8.91 -29.06 16.17
N ASP A 164 9.28 -29.23 17.44
CA ASP A 164 9.40 -28.14 18.41
C ASP A 164 10.41 -27.06 17.96
N LYS A 165 11.33 -27.37 17.04
CA LYS A 165 12.30 -26.41 16.50
C LYS A 165 11.68 -25.26 15.70
N TYR A 166 10.41 -25.38 15.31
CA TYR A 166 9.69 -24.37 14.55
C TYR A 166 8.65 -23.61 15.39
N TRP A 167 8.39 -23.99 16.63
CA TRP A 167 7.45 -23.27 17.49
C TRP A 167 8.19 -22.56 18.62
N ASP A 168 7.42 -21.84 19.43
CA ASP A 168 7.82 -21.40 20.77
C ASP A 168 8.98 -20.40 20.73
N SER A 169 10.05 -20.66 21.48
CA SER A 169 11.24 -19.82 21.54
C SER A 169 11.93 -19.60 20.19
N LYS A 170 11.53 -20.34 19.14
CA LYS A 170 12.00 -20.21 17.75
C LYS A 170 10.86 -19.88 16.77
N GLY A 171 9.63 -19.71 17.24
CA GLY A 171 8.44 -19.53 16.42
C GLY A 171 8.25 -18.09 15.93
N TYR A 172 9.28 -17.45 15.37
CA TYR A 172 9.16 -16.14 14.73
C TYR A 172 9.32 -16.30 13.22
N TYR A 173 8.37 -15.75 12.47
CA TYR A 173 8.23 -15.98 11.03
C TYR A 173 8.08 -14.66 10.30
N VAL A 174 9.08 -14.27 9.52
CA VAL A 174 8.93 -13.16 8.57
C VAL A 174 8.18 -13.67 7.35
N VAL A 175 7.16 -12.93 6.90
CA VAL A 175 6.29 -13.36 5.80
C VAL A 175 6.45 -12.43 4.60
N GLU A 176 7.49 -12.65 3.80
CA GLU A 176 7.80 -11.82 2.63
C GLU A 176 7.82 -12.62 1.32
N THR A 177 7.64 -11.90 0.21
CA THR A 177 7.70 -12.46 -1.14
C THR A 177 8.59 -11.68 -2.10
N GLU A 178 8.85 -10.41 -1.79
CA GLU A 178 9.63 -9.50 -2.63
C GLU A 178 10.12 -8.29 -1.81
N GLU A 179 11.00 -7.47 -2.40
CA GLU A 179 11.45 -6.20 -1.83
C GLU A 179 11.02 -5.01 -2.70
N LEU A 180 10.78 -3.87 -2.06
CA LEU A 180 10.36 -2.62 -2.67
C LEU A 180 11.35 -1.51 -2.34
N CYS A 181 11.86 -0.83 -3.38
CA CYS A 181 12.56 0.44 -3.25
C CYS A 181 11.53 1.59 -3.21
N TRP A 182 11.51 2.38 -2.13
CA TRP A 182 10.49 3.42 -1.94
C TRP A 182 10.54 4.53 -2.99
N GLY A 183 11.73 5.02 -3.36
CA GLY A 183 11.86 6.05 -4.39
C GLY A 183 11.49 5.55 -5.79
N ALA A 184 11.85 4.31 -6.14
CA ALA A 184 11.45 3.71 -7.42
C ALA A 184 9.94 3.49 -7.47
N PHE A 185 9.33 3.08 -6.36
CA PHE A 185 7.89 2.94 -6.23
C PHE A 185 7.16 4.29 -6.37
N ALA A 186 7.65 5.34 -5.72
CA ALA A 186 7.11 6.69 -5.85
C ALA A 186 7.18 7.21 -7.29
N ARG A 187 8.28 6.96 -8.00
CA ARG A 187 8.40 7.27 -9.44
C ARG A 187 7.31 6.58 -10.26
N SER A 188 7.20 5.26 -10.09
CA SER A 188 6.22 4.42 -10.78
C SER A 188 4.77 4.84 -10.51
N ILE A 189 4.47 5.33 -9.30
CA ILE A 189 3.18 5.96 -8.99
C ILE A 189 3.04 7.29 -9.74
N GLY A 190 4.05 8.17 -9.70
CA GLY A 190 4.04 9.46 -10.39
C GLY A 190 3.71 9.33 -11.87
N GLU A 191 4.41 8.44 -12.58
CA GLU A 191 4.18 8.14 -13.99
C GLU A 191 2.72 7.71 -14.24
N ARG A 192 2.19 6.82 -13.39
CA ARG A 192 0.80 6.33 -13.53
C ARG A 192 -0.23 7.40 -13.22
N VAL A 193 0.04 8.26 -12.24
CA VAL A 193 -0.83 9.38 -11.88
C VAL A 193 -0.86 10.40 -13.01
N GLN A 194 0.31 10.79 -13.56
CA GLN A 194 0.38 11.67 -14.73
C GLN A 194 -0.34 11.09 -15.94
N ASN A 195 -0.12 9.81 -16.26
CA ASN A 195 -0.84 9.15 -17.36
C ASN A 195 -2.37 9.18 -17.17
N ARG A 196 -2.85 9.01 -15.94
CA ARG A 196 -4.30 9.06 -15.62
C ARG A 196 -4.88 10.48 -15.63
N PHE A 197 -4.03 11.50 -15.48
CA PHE A 197 -4.41 12.91 -15.57
C PHE A 197 -4.00 13.55 -16.89
N PHE A 198 -3.50 12.78 -17.86
CA PHE A 198 -3.09 13.24 -19.19
C PHE A 198 -2.04 14.36 -19.14
N ILE A 199 -1.06 14.19 -18.25
CA ILE A 199 0.08 15.09 -18.13
C ILE A 199 1.24 14.48 -18.92
N ASP A 200 1.64 15.13 -20.01
CA ASP A 200 2.73 14.67 -20.89
C ASP A 200 4.14 14.96 -20.34
N GLU A 201 4.23 15.76 -19.26
CA GLU A 201 5.49 16.04 -18.57
C GLU A 201 6.06 14.79 -17.90
N LEU A 202 7.39 14.63 -17.95
CA LEU A 202 8.06 13.53 -17.26
C LEU A 202 7.80 13.55 -15.76
N ALA A 203 7.51 12.39 -15.17
CA ALA A 203 7.40 12.22 -13.72
C ALA A 203 8.75 12.47 -13.04
N ILE A 204 8.96 13.67 -12.51
CA ILE A 204 10.13 13.98 -11.69
C ILE A 204 9.82 13.65 -10.22
N VAL A 205 10.62 12.76 -9.64
CA VAL A 205 10.55 12.48 -8.20
C VAL A 205 11.25 13.60 -7.44
N LYS A 206 10.48 14.39 -6.70
CA LYS A 206 11.04 15.42 -5.82
C LYS A 206 11.70 14.76 -4.61
N LYS A 207 12.95 15.13 -4.34
CA LYS A 207 13.59 14.79 -3.08
C LYS A 207 13.06 15.73 -1.99
N LEU A 208 12.38 15.17 -1.00
CA LEU A 208 11.85 15.90 0.15
C LEU A 208 12.59 15.51 1.43
N THR A 209 12.76 16.47 2.32
CA THR A 209 13.28 16.23 3.66
C THR A 209 12.28 15.46 4.52
N ALA A 210 12.75 14.85 5.61
CA ALA A 210 11.88 14.18 6.58
C ALA A 210 10.72 15.07 7.07
N ASN A 211 11.00 16.34 7.38
CA ASN A 211 10.00 17.28 7.88
C ASN A 211 8.93 17.62 6.83
N GLU A 212 9.33 17.80 5.56
CA GLU A 212 8.39 18.07 4.47
C GLU A 212 7.47 16.86 4.23
N VAL A 213 8.03 15.64 4.26
CA VAL A 213 7.22 14.43 4.13
C VAL A 213 6.27 14.25 5.31
N ASP A 214 6.73 14.53 6.54
CA ASP A 214 5.88 14.42 7.73
C ASP A 214 4.77 15.48 7.79
N ALA A 215 4.97 16.64 7.13
CA ALA A 215 3.92 17.63 6.92
C ALA A 215 2.84 17.15 5.92
N ILE A 216 3.21 16.34 4.92
CA ILE A 216 2.26 15.71 3.99
C ILE A 216 1.53 14.54 4.66
N TYR A 217 2.27 13.72 5.41
CA TYR A 217 1.74 12.55 6.09
C TYR A 217 2.49 12.30 7.39
N ALA A 218 1.82 12.46 8.52
CA ALA A 218 2.44 12.26 9.84
C ALA A 218 3.10 10.87 9.96
N GLY A 219 4.41 10.86 10.18
CA GLY A 219 5.26 9.66 10.28
C GLY A 219 5.66 9.07 8.91
N GLY A 220 5.38 9.76 7.81
CA GLY A 220 5.75 9.36 6.45
C GLY A 220 7.26 9.21 6.28
N SER A 221 8.06 10.04 6.95
CA SER A 221 9.53 9.91 6.97
C SER A 221 9.98 8.54 7.50
N THR A 222 9.29 8.01 8.53
CA THR A 222 9.57 6.70 9.10
C THR A 222 9.14 5.58 8.15
N TYR A 223 7.93 5.64 7.59
CA TYR A 223 7.42 4.57 6.73
C TYR A 223 8.10 4.51 5.37
N TRP A 224 8.42 5.66 4.78
CA TRP A 224 8.90 5.76 3.40
C TRP A 224 10.38 6.14 3.29
N GLY A 225 11.03 6.46 4.41
CA GLY A 225 12.45 6.84 4.46
C GLY A 225 13.38 5.83 5.13
N THR A 226 12.85 4.86 5.90
CA THR A 226 13.68 3.89 6.61
C THR A 226 13.85 2.58 5.83
N ASN A 227 14.71 1.68 6.34
CA ASN A 227 14.86 0.32 5.84
C ASN A 227 14.16 -0.69 6.76
N ALA A 228 13.52 -1.68 6.16
CA ALA A 228 12.91 -2.81 6.86
C ALA A 228 13.03 -4.07 5.99
N ARG A 229 14.28 -4.50 5.78
CA ARG A 229 14.63 -5.63 4.90
C ARG A 229 14.80 -6.90 5.72
N CYS A 230 13.93 -7.86 5.48
CA CYS A 230 13.94 -9.14 6.19
C CYS A 230 13.74 -10.31 5.22
N MET A 231 14.13 -11.51 5.67
CA MET A 231 14.02 -12.75 4.91
C MET A 231 13.29 -13.82 5.72
N GLY A 232 12.23 -14.38 5.12
CA GLY A 232 11.35 -15.39 5.71
C GLY A 232 11.83 -16.83 5.48
N SER A 233 13.02 -17.17 5.94
CA SER A 233 13.64 -18.49 5.72
C SER A 233 12.91 -19.62 6.45
N ARG A 234 12.37 -19.37 7.65
CA ARG A 234 11.76 -20.40 8.49
C ARG A 234 10.50 -21.00 7.88
N LEU A 235 9.60 -20.17 7.33
CA LEU A 235 8.40 -20.65 6.63
C LEU A 235 8.77 -21.50 5.42
N ARG A 236 9.78 -21.09 4.64
CA ARG A 236 10.25 -21.84 3.47
C ARG A 236 10.83 -23.19 3.87
N GLN A 237 11.61 -23.25 4.95
CA GLN A 237 12.13 -24.52 5.51
C GLN A 237 11.02 -25.48 5.97
N LEU A 238 9.86 -24.96 6.39
CA LEU A 238 8.68 -25.76 6.71
C LEU A 238 7.92 -26.29 5.48
N GLY A 239 8.23 -25.76 4.29
CA GLY A 239 7.58 -26.10 3.03
C GLY A 239 6.54 -25.09 2.56
N TRP A 240 6.45 -23.90 3.14
CA TRP A 240 5.64 -22.81 2.59
C TRP A 240 6.24 -22.36 1.25
N LYS A 241 5.41 -22.37 0.21
CA LYS A 241 5.80 -21.99 -1.15
C LYS A 241 5.00 -20.76 -1.55
N PRO A 242 5.52 -19.54 -1.31
CA PRO A 242 4.86 -18.34 -1.78
C PRO A 242 4.90 -18.25 -3.29
N TYR A 243 4.01 -17.44 -3.85
CA TYR A 243 4.11 -16.95 -5.22
C TYR A 243 4.39 -15.45 -5.20
N ARG A 244 4.88 -14.88 -6.30
CA ARG A 244 5.03 -13.43 -6.40
C ARG A 244 3.71 -12.79 -6.82
N GLY A 245 3.16 -11.89 -6.00
CA GLY A 245 2.00 -11.10 -6.38
C GLY A 245 2.32 -10.10 -7.50
N CYS A 246 1.29 -9.61 -8.19
CA CYS A 246 1.46 -8.56 -9.19
C CYS A 246 1.22 -7.19 -8.54
N LEU A 247 2.29 -6.61 -7.98
CA LEU A 247 2.22 -5.29 -7.34
C LEU A 247 1.72 -4.22 -8.31
N GLU A 248 2.16 -4.23 -9.56
CA GLU A 248 1.71 -3.29 -10.58
C GLU A 248 0.19 -3.35 -10.81
N LYS A 249 -0.38 -4.55 -10.92
CA LYS A 249 -1.84 -4.71 -11.05
C LYS A 249 -2.56 -4.12 -9.84
N TYR A 250 -2.05 -4.34 -8.63
CA TYR A 250 -2.59 -3.74 -7.42
C TYR A 250 -2.52 -2.22 -7.47
N VAL A 251 -1.37 -1.64 -7.84
CA VAL A 251 -1.17 -0.19 -7.97
C VAL A 251 -2.16 0.41 -8.95
N ASN A 252 -2.26 -0.18 -10.16
CA ASN A 252 -3.14 0.32 -11.21
C ASN A 252 -4.60 0.34 -10.76
N GLN A 253 -5.08 -0.72 -10.11
CA GLN A 253 -6.44 -0.80 -9.59
C GLN A 253 -6.65 0.17 -8.42
N ARG A 254 -5.72 0.21 -7.46
CA ARG A 254 -5.86 1.05 -6.26
C ARG A 254 -5.82 2.54 -6.60
N LEU A 255 -5.00 2.96 -7.57
CA LEU A 255 -4.99 4.34 -8.06
C LEU A 255 -6.35 4.76 -8.61
N GLY A 256 -7.02 3.90 -9.39
CA GLY A 256 -8.37 4.18 -9.88
C GLY A 256 -9.34 4.49 -8.75
N PHE A 257 -9.38 3.64 -7.72
CA PHE A 257 -10.22 3.86 -6.53
C PHE A 257 -9.81 5.08 -5.70
N GLU A 258 -8.53 5.43 -5.62
CA GLU A 258 -8.10 6.64 -4.89
C GLU A 258 -8.46 7.92 -5.66
N ILE A 259 -8.38 7.91 -6.99
CA ILE A 259 -8.78 9.03 -7.84
C ILE A 259 -10.30 9.24 -7.77
N GLU A 260 -11.08 8.15 -7.85
CA GLU A 260 -12.53 8.20 -7.67
C GLU A 260 -12.91 8.77 -6.29
N ASP A 261 -12.28 8.28 -5.22
CA ASP A 261 -12.50 8.77 -3.85
C ASP A 261 -12.09 10.24 -3.65
N LEU A 262 -11.08 10.73 -4.38
CA LEU A 262 -10.56 12.10 -4.24
C LEU A 262 -11.26 13.13 -5.11
N TYR A 263 -11.58 12.75 -6.35
CA TYR A 263 -12.00 13.68 -7.39
C TYR A 263 -13.39 13.35 -7.95
N GLY A 264 -13.99 12.23 -7.56
CA GLY A 264 -15.27 11.77 -8.10
C GLY A 264 -15.21 11.26 -9.54
N ILE A 265 -14.01 11.09 -10.11
CA ILE A 265 -13.82 10.55 -11.46
C ILE A 265 -13.88 9.02 -11.37
N THR A 266 -14.98 8.45 -11.85
CA THR A 266 -15.23 7.00 -11.81
C THR A 266 -14.15 6.23 -12.56
N ILE A 267 -14.00 4.95 -12.23
CA ILE A 267 -13.06 4.07 -12.95
C ILE A 267 -13.44 3.98 -14.43
N GLU A 268 -14.74 3.97 -14.74
CA GLU A 268 -15.27 3.91 -16.10
C GLU A 268 -14.88 5.16 -16.90
N GLU A 269 -15.04 6.36 -16.32
CA GLU A 269 -14.59 7.61 -16.95
C GLU A 269 -13.08 7.62 -17.18
N GLN A 270 -12.29 7.16 -16.20
CA GLN A 270 -10.83 7.06 -16.35
C GLN A 270 -10.43 6.12 -17.50
N GLU A 271 -11.14 4.99 -17.66
CA GLU A 271 -10.87 4.01 -18.71
C GLU A 271 -11.31 4.51 -20.09
N LEU A 272 -12.45 5.19 -20.18
CA LEU A 272 -12.94 5.80 -21.42
C LEU A 272 -11.99 6.88 -21.93
N GLU A 273 -11.58 7.81 -21.06
CA GLU A 273 -10.63 8.88 -21.40
C GLU A 273 -9.26 8.31 -21.83
N ALA A 274 -8.81 7.23 -21.18
CA ALA A 274 -7.59 6.54 -21.56
C ALA A 274 -7.71 5.85 -22.93
N GLU A 275 -8.87 5.28 -23.27
CA GLU A 275 -9.11 4.64 -24.57
C GLU A 275 -9.25 5.67 -25.70
N GLU A 276 -9.96 6.79 -25.47
CA GLU A 276 -10.15 7.84 -26.46
C GLU A 276 -8.83 8.48 -26.90
N ARG A 277 -7.88 8.64 -25.95
CA ARG A 277 -6.54 9.18 -26.23
C ARG A 277 -5.53 8.14 -26.73
N ARG A 278 -5.88 6.85 -26.84
CA ARG A 278 -4.94 5.88 -27.44
C ARG A 278 -4.71 6.23 -28.91
N PRO A 279 -3.44 6.24 -29.38
CA PRO A 279 -3.16 6.47 -30.79
C PRO A 279 -3.90 5.43 -31.65
N ARG A 280 -4.79 5.88 -32.54
CA ARG A 280 -5.45 4.99 -33.49
C ARG A 280 -4.40 4.52 -34.50
N VAL A 281 -4.18 3.20 -34.56
CA VAL A 281 -3.37 2.61 -35.64
C VAL A 281 -4.11 2.81 -36.95
N SER A 282 -3.60 3.70 -37.82
CA SER A 282 -4.21 3.92 -39.14
C SER A 282 -4.10 2.66 -40.01
N PRO A 283 -5.18 2.25 -40.69
CA PRO A 283 -5.17 1.06 -41.56
C PRO A 283 -4.32 1.20 -42.84
N ASP A 284 -3.71 2.36 -43.09
CA ASP A 284 -2.91 2.65 -44.30
C ASP A 284 -1.41 2.29 -44.19
N SER A 285 -1.01 1.45 -43.23
CA SER A 285 0.34 0.89 -43.23
C SER A 285 0.44 -0.27 -44.23
N SER A 286 1.12 0.00 -45.35
CA SER A 286 1.46 -0.94 -46.44
C SER A 286 1.78 -2.38 -45.98
N PRO A 287 1.41 -3.44 -46.74
CA PRO A 287 1.59 -4.84 -46.35
C PRO A 287 3.05 -5.26 -46.11
N VAL A 288 4.03 -4.43 -46.50
CA VAL A 288 5.45 -4.70 -46.32
C VAL A 288 5.93 -4.46 -44.88
N LEU A 289 5.17 -3.70 -44.06
CA LEU A 289 5.47 -3.53 -42.63
C LEU A 289 4.74 -4.53 -41.71
N GLN A 290 3.69 -5.19 -42.20
CA GLN A 290 2.96 -6.21 -41.42
C GLN A 290 3.72 -7.54 -41.28
N ALA A 291 4.70 -7.81 -42.14
CA ALA A 291 5.53 -9.02 -42.03
C ALA A 291 6.52 -8.99 -40.84
N ASN A 292 6.83 -7.81 -40.28
CA ASN A 292 7.65 -7.68 -39.07
C ASN A 292 6.83 -7.51 -37.78
N LEU A 293 5.51 -7.29 -37.90
CA LEU A 293 4.57 -7.18 -36.77
C LEU A 293 3.74 -8.46 -36.55
N GLY A 294 3.65 -9.34 -37.55
CA GLY A 294 2.90 -10.60 -37.50
C GLY A 294 3.51 -11.73 -36.67
N ASN A 295 4.66 -11.51 -36.03
CA ASN A 295 5.34 -12.52 -35.21
C ASN A 295 5.50 -12.13 -33.72
N VAL A 296 4.76 -11.11 -33.26
CA VAL A 296 4.82 -10.62 -31.88
C VAL A 296 3.40 -10.52 -31.29
N MET A 297 2.51 -11.45 -31.62
CA MET A 297 1.17 -11.54 -31.00
C MET A 297 0.75 -13.00 -30.81
N ASN A 298 1.58 -13.76 -30.12
CA ASN A 298 1.14 -14.85 -29.26
C ASN A 298 2.30 -15.29 -28.36
N GLU A 299 1.95 -15.52 -27.09
CA GLU A 299 2.78 -16.02 -25.98
C GLU A 299 3.80 -15.03 -25.37
N ASP A 300 3.61 -14.80 -24.06
CA ASP A 300 4.62 -14.45 -23.06
C ASP A 300 5.82 -13.63 -23.55
N ILE A 301 5.66 -12.31 -23.64
CA ILE A 301 6.81 -11.40 -23.73
C ILE A 301 7.07 -10.82 -22.35
N PRO A 302 8.13 -11.26 -21.65
CA PRO A 302 8.52 -10.68 -20.39
C PRO A 302 9.06 -9.28 -20.68
N TYR A 303 8.41 -8.24 -20.17
CA TYR A 303 9.06 -6.95 -20.03
C TYR A 303 10.31 -7.16 -19.17
N THR A 304 11.45 -7.02 -19.83
CA THR A 304 12.74 -7.51 -19.42
C THR A 304 13.17 -6.94 -18.07
N ARG A 305 13.48 -7.86 -17.14
CA ARG A 305 14.50 -7.76 -16.09
C ARG A 305 14.59 -6.44 -15.31
N LEU A 306 13.84 -6.37 -14.22
CA LEU A 306 14.36 -5.81 -12.96
C LEU A 306 15.32 -6.83 -12.33
N SER A 307 16.44 -7.12 -13.00
CA SER A 307 17.63 -7.65 -12.35
C SER A 307 18.48 -6.44 -11.97
N ILE A 308 18.64 -6.24 -10.66
CA ILE A 308 19.61 -5.32 -10.07
C ILE A 308 21.00 -5.83 -10.47
N GLU A 309 21.56 -5.29 -11.57
CA GLU A 309 22.97 -5.41 -11.87
C GLU A 309 23.66 -4.09 -11.50
N ARG A 310 24.71 -4.21 -10.67
CA ARG A 310 25.55 -3.11 -10.21
C ARG A 310 26.22 -2.47 -11.43
N TYR A 311 26.00 -1.18 -11.64
CA TYR A 311 26.80 -0.39 -12.57
C TYR A 311 27.74 0.53 -11.78
N ASP A 312 29.03 0.28 -11.97
CA ASP A 312 30.12 1.16 -11.53
C ASP A 312 30.15 2.44 -12.38
N LEU A 313 30.52 3.54 -11.73
CA LEU A 313 30.58 4.91 -12.23
C LEU A 313 31.85 5.19 -13.04
N THR A 314 31.73 5.88 -14.18
CA THR A 314 32.66 6.94 -14.59
C THR A 314 31.92 8.04 -15.38
N PRO A 315 32.21 9.34 -15.16
CA PRO A 315 31.54 10.45 -15.83
C PRO A 315 32.31 10.94 -17.07
N ASP A 316 31.65 11.01 -18.23
CA ASP A 316 32.12 11.80 -19.37
C ASP A 316 31.34 13.12 -19.44
N ALA A 317 32.08 14.22 -19.60
CA ALA A 317 31.57 15.58 -19.62
C ALA A 317 30.88 15.90 -20.96
N MET A 318 29.66 16.44 -20.90
CA MET A 318 28.92 16.93 -22.06
C MET A 318 29.48 18.28 -22.55
N SER A 319 29.42 18.50 -23.87
CA SER A 319 29.92 19.71 -24.54
C SER A 319 28.98 20.90 -24.35
N THR A 320 29.54 22.12 -24.28
CA THR A 320 28.84 23.38 -24.01
C THR A 320 27.73 23.73 -25.01
N ASP A 321 27.79 23.19 -26.23
CA ASP A 321 26.76 23.41 -27.26
C ASP A 321 25.49 22.56 -27.03
N GLU A 322 25.61 21.38 -26.41
CA GLU A 322 24.45 20.56 -26.04
C GLU A 322 23.71 21.16 -24.83
N GLU A 323 24.43 21.81 -23.92
CA GLU A 323 23.85 22.47 -22.76
C GLU A 323 23.02 23.71 -23.17
N ALA A 324 23.51 24.50 -24.13
CA ALA A 324 22.77 25.64 -24.68
C ALA A 324 21.52 25.20 -25.48
N SER A 325 21.62 24.12 -26.26
CA SER A 325 20.46 23.57 -26.99
C SER A 325 19.40 22.96 -26.06
N MET A 326 19.81 22.42 -24.91
CA MET A 326 18.88 21.95 -23.89
C MET A 326 18.24 23.10 -23.10
N GLN A 327 18.94 24.22 -22.89
CA GLN A 327 18.35 25.39 -22.23
C GLN A 327 17.28 26.06 -23.11
N LEU A 328 17.54 26.25 -24.40
CA LEU A 328 16.54 26.79 -25.34
C LEU A 328 15.28 25.91 -25.42
N ARG A 329 15.45 24.58 -25.51
CA ARG A 329 14.30 23.65 -25.49
C ARG A 329 13.53 23.70 -24.17
N ARG A 330 14.21 23.93 -23.03
CA ARG A 330 13.55 24.07 -21.72
C ARG A 330 12.77 25.37 -21.62
N GLU A 331 13.22 26.45 -22.24
CA GLU A 331 12.49 27.73 -22.26
C GLU A 331 11.26 27.66 -23.18
N GLU A 332 11.38 27.08 -24.37
CA GLU A 332 10.23 26.84 -25.26
C GLU A 332 9.17 25.94 -24.61
N THR A 333 9.61 24.84 -23.97
CA THR A 333 8.68 23.96 -23.24
C THR A 333 8.01 24.68 -22.07
N ARG A 334 8.71 25.64 -21.44
CA ARG A 334 8.19 26.40 -20.30
C ARG A 334 7.10 27.39 -20.72
N GLU A 335 7.28 28.08 -21.84
CA GLU A 335 6.28 29.00 -22.39
C GLU A 335 5.01 28.22 -22.83
N GLU A 336 5.16 27.07 -23.50
CA GLU A 336 4.02 26.21 -23.87
C GLU A 336 3.27 25.67 -22.64
N THR A 337 3.98 25.32 -21.56
CA THR A 337 3.34 24.89 -20.30
C THR A 337 2.62 26.02 -19.57
N GLU A 338 3.06 27.27 -19.73
CA GLU A 338 2.43 28.43 -19.08
C GLU A 338 1.10 28.77 -19.78
N GLU A 339 1.06 28.75 -21.11
CA GLU A 339 -0.19 28.89 -21.89
C GLU A 339 -1.19 27.75 -21.61
N THR A 340 -0.71 26.50 -21.52
CA THR A 340 -1.58 25.35 -21.22
C THR A 340 -2.16 25.42 -19.80
N ARG A 341 -1.40 25.97 -18.86
CA ARG A 341 -1.83 26.15 -17.46
C ARG A 341 -2.90 27.23 -17.33
N GLU A 342 -2.80 28.33 -18.07
CA GLU A 342 -3.82 29.38 -18.12
C GLU A 342 -5.14 28.83 -18.73
N ALA A 343 -5.07 28.10 -19.85
CA ALA A 343 -6.25 27.49 -20.47
C ALA A 343 -6.96 26.47 -19.55
N THR A 344 -6.18 25.70 -18.77
CA THR A 344 -6.73 24.74 -17.80
C THR A 344 -7.35 25.43 -16.59
N GLN A 345 -6.85 26.61 -16.21
CA GLN A 345 -7.42 27.41 -15.12
C GLN A 345 -8.76 28.03 -15.55
N GLU A 346 -8.85 28.60 -16.75
CA GLU A 346 -10.10 29.14 -17.29
C GLU A 346 -11.20 28.07 -17.39
N THR A 347 -10.84 26.86 -17.84
CA THR A 347 -11.78 25.72 -17.91
C THR A 347 -12.29 25.31 -16.53
N ARG A 348 -11.47 25.42 -15.49
CA ARG A 348 -11.85 25.10 -14.11
C ARG A 348 -12.77 26.14 -13.49
N GLU A 349 -12.51 27.42 -13.74
CA GLU A 349 -13.37 28.52 -13.28
C GLU A 349 -14.76 28.42 -13.92
N ALA A 350 -14.83 28.15 -15.23
CA ALA A 350 -16.11 27.92 -15.92
C ALA A 350 -16.89 26.71 -15.37
N THR A 351 -16.19 25.64 -14.99
CA THR A 351 -16.82 24.44 -14.40
C THR A 351 -17.32 24.70 -12.98
N GLN A 352 -16.64 25.56 -12.21
CA GLN A 352 -17.06 25.95 -10.87
C GLN A 352 -18.29 26.86 -10.90
N GLU A 353 -18.33 27.87 -11.78
CA GLU A 353 -19.51 28.72 -11.96
C GLU A 353 -20.74 27.91 -12.39
N THR A 354 -20.54 26.90 -13.26
CA THR A 354 -21.63 26.01 -13.66
C THR A 354 -22.17 25.18 -12.49
N ARG A 355 -21.29 24.76 -11.57
CA ARG A 355 -21.67 23.99 -10.37
C ARG A 355 -22.44 24.84 -9.37
N GLU A 356 -21.97 26.04 -9.08
CA GLU A 356 -22.63 27.00 -8.18
C GLU A 356 -24.04 27.35 -8.71
N ALA A 357 -24.19 27.56 -10.02
CA ALA A 357 -25.48 27.80 -10.65
C ALA A 357 -26.46 26.61 -10.50
N THR A 358 -25.98 25.37 -10.61
CA THR A 358 -26.82 24.16 -10.37
C THR A 358 -27.17 23.94 -8.90
N GLU A 359 -26.35 24.41 -7.97
CA GLU A 359 -26.60 24.29 -6.53
C GLU A 359 -27.65 25.32 -6.09
N GLU A 360 -27.58 26.54 -6.61
CA GLU A 360 -28.56 27.61 -6.37
C GLU A 360 -29.95 27.24 -6.93
N THR A 361 -30.01 26.63 -8.13
CA THR A 361 -31.29 26.11 -8.68
C THR A 361 -31.87 24.96 -7.87
N ARG A 362 -31.01 24.18 -7.19
CA ARG A 362 -31.45 23.06 -6.33
C ARG A 362 -32.05 23.57 -5.02
N GLU A 363 -31.45 24.59 -4.41
CA GLU A 363 -31.99 25.23 -3.20
C GLU A 363 -33.34 25.93 -3.45
N GLU A 364 -33.53 26.57 -4.62
CA GLU A 364 -34.83 27.16 -5.00
C GLU A 364 -35.95 26.11 -5.16
N THR A 365 -35.61 24.90 -5.64
CA THR A 365 -36.57 23.80 -5.75
C THR A 365 -36.91 23.12 -4.42
N GLU A 366 -36.02 23.16 -3.43
CA GLU A 366 -36.29 22.64 -2.08
C GLU A 366 -37.14 23.64 -1.26
N GLY A 367 -36.92 24.95 -1.40
CA GLY A 367 -37.70 25.99 -0.71
C GLY A 367 -39.17 26.08 -1.14
N THR A 368 -39.50 25.68 -2.37
CA THR A 368 -40.89 25.64 -2.88
C THR A 368 -41.66 24.36 -2.49
N GLY A 369 -40.96 23.35 -1.96
CA GLY A 369 -41.55 22.11 -1.42
C GLY A 369 -42.11 22.29 -0.01
N GLU A 370 -41.45 23.08 0.84
CA GLU A 370 -41.86 23.27 2.25
C GLU A 370 -43.09 24.18 2.40
N GLU A 371 -43.32 25.14 1.49
CA GLU A 371 -44.52 26.00 1.54
C GLU A 371 -45.83 25.28 1.18
N ASN A 372 -45.77 24.10 0.55
CA ASN A 372 -46.96 23.33 0.18
C ASN A 372 -47.42 22.33 1.26
N GLU A 373 -46.56 21.94 2.22
CA GLU A 373 -46.95 21.01 3.29
C GLU A 373 -47.64 21.70 4.48
N GLU A 374 -47.43 23.01 4.71
CA GLU A 374 -48.11 23.73 5.79
C GLU A 374 -49.60 24.07 5.50
N ASN A 375 -50.05 24.00 4.24
CA ASN A 375 -51.42 24.34 3.86
C ASN A 375 -52.44 23.18 3.94
N GLU A 376 -52.02 21.91 4.13
CA GLU A 376 -52.94 20.77 4.22
C GLU A 376 -53.33 20.35 5.65
N ALA A 377 -52.69 20.90 6.70
CA ALA A 377 -52.98 20.54 8.10
C ALA A 377 -54.07 21.39 8.79
N GLY A 378 -54.60 22.42 8.12
CA GLY A 378 -55.50 23.43 8.70
C GLY A 378 -56.96 23.33 8.26
N GLY A 379 -57.62 22.17 8.37
CA GLY A 379 -59.01 22.08 7.88
C GLY A 379 -59.82 20.86 8.28
N ARG A 380 -60.07 20.64 9.59
CA ARG A 380 -61.22 19.83 10.06
C ARG A 380 -61.45 19.93 11.56
N LYS A 381 -62.23 20.91 12.02
CA LYS A 381 -63.05 20.82 13.24
C LYS A 381 -64.21 21.81 13.15
N GLU A 382 -65.43 21.31 13.00
CA GLU A 382 -66.66 21.83 13.61
C GLU A 382 -67.81 20.86 13.29
N GLY A 383 -68.56 20.41 14.31
CA GLY A 383 -69.71 19.55 14.08
C GLY A 383 -70.14 18.67 15.27
N ASP A 384 -70.75 19.33 16.24
CA ASP A 384 -71.93 18.86 16.97
C ASP A 384 -71.78 18.05 18.28
N GLY A 385 -72.53 18.54 19.28
CA GLY A 385 -72.55 18.11 20.67
C GLY A 385 -73.69 18.83 21.38
N GLY A 386 -74.92 18.51 20.98
CA GLY A 386 -76.16 18.90 21.65
C GLY A 386 -76.72 17.76 22.52
N GLU A 387 -77.17 18.14 23.72
CA GLU A 387 -77.71 17.32 24.81
C GLU A 387 -78.90 16.40 24.43
N LYS A 388 -78.86 15.13 24.86
CA LYS A 388 -79.71 14.55 25.93
C LYS A 388 -79.52 13.05 26.09
#